data_AF-A0AAU1XII0-F1
#
_entry.id   AF-A0AAU1XII0-F1
#
_cell.length_a   1.000
_cell.length_b   1.000
_cell.length_c   1.000
_cell.angle_alpha   90.00
_cell.angle_beta   90.00
_cell.angle_gamma   90.00
#
_symmetry.space_group_name_H-M   'P 1'
#
loop_
_entity.id
_entity.type
_entity.pdbx_description
1 polymer ?
#
loop_
_entity_poly.entity_id
_entity_poly.type
_entity_poly.pdbx_seq_one_letter_code
_entity_poly.pdbx_strand_id
1 'polypeptide(L)'
;MSRRTDNHHRAAAICRAATGVPHRTCLGWAEAGLIDHRQPVPDAEDEAQRLLESLLVAELADGLRESERRDGALFGFTSARPARTGLALGLHPAMADRVLSTVLPRIDEHYGGLRGVPGLRIVPTGPNWTLTRLWGRAAVHLLHPDPDWRPVLPEHGDGLTQLWRRDRHRLHPAEAAELRGRGDAEGDPGSVTAQDWLNSRLLRRPRLLGAAGAAHGSANVYTHGGGDVVVEWCCAVERDELERRLRRSGLAQRPGRIAERLRDQPWFPGEIAMGGAFVTLRRRPCYAPGAPARRTP
;
A
#
# COMPACT_ATOMS: atom_id res chain seq x y z
N MET A 1 -19.41 -15.96 -27.39
CA MET A 1 -19.38 -14.94 -26.32
C MET A 1 -19.12 -13.58 -26.93
N SER A 2 -19.82 -12.52 -26.48
CA SER A 2 -19.60 -11.15 -26.97
C SER A 2 -18.23 -10.62 -26.50
N ARG A 3 -17.55 -9.79 -27.31
CA ARG A 3 -16.28 -9.12 -26.94
C ARG A 3 -16.39 -8.33 -25.62
N ARG A 4 -17.58 -7.81 -25.30
CA ARG A 4 -17.85 -7.09 -24.05
C ARG A 4 -17.77 -8.03 -22.84
N THR A 5 -18.41 -9.19 -22.93
CA THR A 5 -18.38 -10.23 -21.88
C THR A 5 -16.95 -10.73 -21.65
N ASP A 6 -16.19 -10.94 -22.73
CA ASP A 6 -14.79 -11.35 -22.67
C ASP A 6 -13.90 -10.31 -21.95
N ASN A 7 -14.10 -9.02 -22.26
CA ASN A 7 -13.40 -7.93 -21.58
C ASN A 7 -13.71 -7.86 -20.07
N HIS A 8 -14.95 -8.12 -19.65
CA HIS A 8 -15.32 -8.14 -18.23
C HIS A 8 -14.60 -9.29 -17.49
N HIS A 9 -14.60 -10.50 -18.06
CA HIS A 9 -13.89 -11.64 -17.49
C HIS A 9 -12.38 -11.40 -17.41
N ARG A 10 -11.81 -10.80 -18.45
CA ARG A 10 -10.38 -10.44 -18.45
C ARG A 10 -10.04 -9.43 -17.35
N ALA A 11 -10.83 -8.37 -17.20
CA ALA A 11 -10.66 -7.40 -16.12
C ALA A 11 -10.80 -8.08 -14.74
N ALA A 12 -11.81 -8.94 -14.57
CA ALA A 12 -12.06 -9.65 -13.32
C ALA A 12 -10.92 -10.61 -12.93
N ALA A 13 -10.32 -11.30 -13.91
CA ALA A 13 -9.17 -12.17 -13.69
C ALA A 13 -7.94 -11.38 -13.22
N ILE A 14 -7.64 -10.24 -13.86
CA ILE A 14 -6.53 -9.36 -13.47
C ILE A 14 -6.78 -8.75 -12.08
N CYS A 15 -8.00 -8.27 -11.83
CA CYS A 15 -8.45 -7.76 -10.54
C CYS A 15 -8.21 -8.77 -9.41
N ARG A 16 -8.68 -10.02 -9.57
CA ARG A 16 -8.50 -11.09 -8.58
C ARG A 16 -7.02 -11.34 -8.30
N ALA A 17 -6.23 -11.48 -9.38
CA ALA A 17 -4.80 -11.75 -9.26
C ALA A 17 -4.05 -10.63 -8.54
N ALA A 18 -4.53 -9.39 -8.63
CA ALA A 18 -3.91 -8.23 -8.02
C ALA A 18 -4.35 -7.95 -6.58
N THR A 19 -5.65 -8.06 -6.34
CA THR A 19 -6.27 -7.58 -5.10
C THR A 19 -6.49 -8.68 -4.07
N GLY A 20 -6.46 -9.96 -4.46
CA GLY A 20 -6.85 -11.08 -3.58
C GLY A 20 -8.34 -11.21 -3.35
N VAL A 21 -9.16 -10.41 -4.02
CA VAL A 21 -10.62 -10.46 -3.96
C VAL A 21 -11.15 -11.62 -4.83
N PRO A 22 -12.27 -12.28 -4.44
CA PRO A 22 -12.87 -13.34 -5.25
C PRO A 22 -13.24 -12.88 -6.67
N HIS A 23 -13.05 -13.76 -7.66
CA HIS A 23 -13.33 -13.47 -9.07
C HIS A 23 -14.77 -12.98 -9.29
N ARG A 24 -15.76 -13.62 -8.61
CA ARG A 24 -17.18 -13.23 -8.69
C ARG A 24 -17.41 -11.76 -8.33
N THR A 25 -16.68 -11.25 -7.34
CA THR A 25 -16.81 -9.87 -6.88
C THR A 25 -16.20 -8.93 -7.89
N CYS A 26 -15.00 -9.24 -8.41
CA CYS A 26 -14.38 -8.46 -9.48
C CYS A 26 -15.21 -8.48 -10.78
N LEU A 27 -15.88 -9.60 -11.11
CA LEU A 27 -16.77 -9.67 -12.26
C LEU A 27 -17.97 -8.73 -12.10
N GLY A 28 -18.59 -8.72 -10.91
CA GLY A 28 -19.65 -7.75 -10.60
C GLY A 28 -19.18 -6.30 -10.71
N TRP A 29 -17.92 -6.00 -10.32
CA TRP A 29 -17.34 -4.66 -10.53
C TRP A 29 -17.14 -4.32 -12.00
N ALA A 30 -16.70 -5.26 -12.83
CA ALA A 30 -16.56 -5.06 -14.27
C ALA A 30 -17.92 -4.83 -14.95
N GLU A 31 -18.93 -5.61 -14.57
CA GLU A 31 -20.31 -5.47 -15.07
C GLU A 31 -20.93 -4.12 -14.67
N ALA A 32 -20.63 -3.64 -13.46
CA ALA A 32 -21.03 -2.32 -12.97
C ALA A 32 -20.20 -1.16 -13.52
N GLY A 33 -19.15 -1.41 -14.31
CA GLY A 33 -18.28 -0.37 -14.89
C GLY A 33 -17.30 0.26 -13.91
N LEU A 34 -17.09 -0.33 -12.73
CA LEU A 34 -16.10 0.15 -11.74
C LEU A 34 -14.65 -0.18 -12.15
N ILE A 35 -14.47 -1.22 -12.98
CA ILE A 35 -13.19 -1.62 -13.53
C ILE A 35 -13.34 -1.97 -15.01
N ASP A 36 -12.25 -1.89 -15.76
CA ASP A 36 -12.19 -2.38 -17.13
C ASP A 36 -10.83 -3.03 -17.44
N HIS A 37 -10.59 -3.39 -18.70
CA HIS A 37 -9.36 -4.06 -19.11
C HIS A 37 -8.11 -3.16 -19.09
N ARG A 38 -8.27 -1.83 -19.06
CA ARG A 38 -7.19 -0.83 -18.95
C ARG A 38 -6.93 -0.43 -17.51
N GLN A 39 -7.98 -0.36 -16.69
CA GLN A 39 -7.95 -0.15 -15.26
C GLN A 39 -8.67 -1.29 -14.52
N PRO A 40 -8.03 -2.47 -14.37
CA PRO A 40 -8.67 -3.64 -13.75
C PRO A 40 -8.79 -3.57 -12.22
N VAL A 41 -8.10 -2.62 -11.58
CA VAL A 41 -8.16 -2.43 -10.12
C VAL A 41 -8.75 -1.04 -9.86
N PRO A 42 -9.81 -0.93 -9.02
CA PRO A 42 -10.41 0.36 -8.72
C PRO A 42 -9.40 1.29 -8.06
N ASP A 43 -9.35 2.53 -8.52
CA ASP A 43 -8.58 3.59 -7.87
C ASP A 43 -9.31 4.13 -6.63
N ALA A 44 -8.63 4.94 -5.83
CA ALA A 44 -9.29 5.70 -4.77
C ALA A 44 -10.18 6.80 -5.37
N GLU A 45 -11.39 6.91 -4.81
CA GLU A 45 -12.46 7.76 -5.32
C GLU A 45 -12.10 9.26 -5.24
N ASP A 46 -11.46 9.66 -4.14
CA ASP A 46 -11.09 11.05 -3.87
C ASP A 46 -9.61 11.22 -3.50
N GLU A 47 -9.17 12.47 -3.47
CA GLU A 47 -7.80 12.87 -3.18
C GLU A 47 -7.39 12.63 -1.73
N ALA A 48 -8.30 12.83 -0.79
CA ALA A 48 -8.01 12.61 0.62
C ALA A 48 -7.73 11.13 0.90
N GLN A 49 -8.47 10.24 0.24
CA GLN A 49 -8.28 8.79 0.29
C GLN A 49 -6.97 8.37 -0.38
N ARG A 50 -6.65 8.91 -1.58
CA ARG A 50 -5.35 8.65 -2.23
C ARG A 50 -4.17 9.07 -1.35
N LEU A 51 -4.26 10.26 -0.77
CA LEU A 51 -3.22 10.79 0.11
C LEU A 51 -3.06 9.92 1.36
N LEU A 52 -4.16 9.49 1.99
CA LEU A 52 -4.11 8.55 3.12
C LEU A 52 -3.41 7.24 2.73
N GLU A 53 -3.81 6.63 1.61
CA GLU A 53 -3.20 5.39 1.13
C GLU A 53 -1.71 5.56 0.79
N SER A 54 -1.34 6.72 0.26
CA SER A 54 0.05 7.05 -0.05
C SER A 54 0.92 7.23 1.19
N LEU A 55 0.41 7.93 2.21
CA LEU A 55 1.08 8.05 3.51
C LEU A 55 1.27 6.69 4.17
N LEU A 56 0.25 5.82 4.11
CA LEU A 56 0.36 4.45 4.61
C LEU A 56 1.48 3.69 3.90
N VAL A 57 1.58 3.78 2.58
CA VAL A 57 2.66 3.12 1.83
C VAL A 57 4.03 3.62 2.25
N ALA A 58 4.22 4.94 2.38
CA ALA A 58 5.50 5.52 2.79
C ALA A 58 5.93 5.00 4.18
N GLU A 59 5.04 5.08 5.16
CA GLU A 59 5.32 4.61 6.52
C GLU A 59 5.53 3.09 6.60
N LEU A 60 4.74 2.31 5.86
CA LEU A 60 4.86 0.85 5.87
C LEU A 60 6.09 0.37 5.11
N ALA A 61 6.50 1.06 4.04
CA ALA A 61 7.71 0.76 3.31
C ALA A 61 8.91 0.76 4.25
N ASP A 62 9.14 1.86 4.97
CA ASP A 62 10.31 1.97 5.82
C ASP A 62 10.14 1.24 7.16
N GLY A 63 8.94 1.30 7.76
CA GLY A 63 8.69 0.72 9.07
C GLY A 63 8.56 -0.81 9.08
N LEU A 64 8.22 -1.42 7.94
CA LEU A 64 8.14 -2.89 7.81
C LEU A 64 9.36 -3.52 7.15
N ARG A 65 10.41 -2.74 6.85
CA ARG A 65 11.66 -3.25 6.28
C ARG A 65 12.11 -4.53 7.02
N GLU A 66 12.30 -5.61 6.27
CA GLU A 66 12.52 -6.94 6.81
C GLU A 66 14.02 -7.12 7.13
N SER A 67 14.40 -6.95 8.40
CA SER A 67 15.67 -7.49 8.90
C SER A 67 15.51 -8.87 9.52
N GLU A 68 14.33 -9.21 10.07
CA GLU A 68 14.20 -10.37 10.98
C GLU A 68 12.95 -11.27 10.80
N ARG A 69 11.93 -10.87 10.02
CA ARG A 69 10.69 -11.68 9.85
C ARG A 69 10.29 -11.81 8.39
N ARG A 70 10.09 -13.05 7.96
CA ARG A 70 9.92 -13.49 6.56
C ARG A 70 8.49 -13.98 6.31
N ASP A 71 7.55 -13.06 6.20
CA ASP A 71 6.16 -13.42 5.94
C ASP A 71 5.71 -13.08 4.51
N GLY A 72 6.56 -12.37 3.74
CA GLY A 72 6.36 -12.16 2.30
C GLY A 72 5.14 -11.32 1.93
N ALA A 73 4.37 -10.85 2.90
CA ALA A 73 3.28 -9.90 2.72
C ALA A 73 3.82 -8.48 2.77
N LEU A 74 4.23 -7.96 1.62
CA LEU A 74 4.67 -6.57 1.49
C LEU A 74 3.55 -5.62 1.98
N PHE A 75 3.94 -4.64 2.79
CA PHE A 75 3.04 -3.74 3.54
C PHE A 75 2.13 -4.41 4.60
N GLY A 76 2.23 -5.73 4.81
CA GLY A 76 1.43 -6.44 5.81
C GLY A 76 -0.02 -6.71 5.42
N PHE A 77 -0.37 -6.62 4.13
CA PHE A 77 -1.73 -6.87 3.62
C PHE A 77 -1.78 -8.03 2.63
N THR A 78 -2.90 -8.76 2.63
CA THR A 78 -3.15 -9.95 1.80
C THR A 78 -4.29 -9.74 0.79
N SER A 79 -5.14 -8.74 1.02
CA SER A 79 -6.19 -8.34 0.09
C SER A 79 -6.54 -6.86 0.20
N ALA A 80 -7.11 -6.31 -0.87
CA ALA A 80 -7.57 -4.93 -0.93
C ALA A 80 -8.88 -4.86 -1.71
N ARG A 81 -9.93 -4.23 -1.16
CA ARG A 81 -11.21 -4.04 -1.85
C ARG A 81 -11.79 -2.66 -1.55
N PRO A 82 -12.41 -1.97 -2.51
CA PRO A 82 -13.20 -0.79 -2.21
C PRO A 82 -14.27 -1.11 -1.16
N ALA A 83 -14.47 -0.17 -0.25
CA ALA A 83 -15.56 -0.20 0.72
C ALA A 83 -16.56 0.92 0.39
N ARG A 84 -17.71 0.94 1.07
CA ARG A 84 -18.67 2.06 0.95
C ARG A 84 -18.02 3.40 1.32
N THR A 85 -17.05 3.37 2.23
CA THR A 85 -16.22 4.51 2.61
C THR A 85 -14.77 4.07 2.57
N GLY A 86 -13.97 4.65 1.68
CA GLY A 86 -12.53 4.37 1.57
C GLY A 86 -12.19 2.94 1.10
N LEU A 87 -11.19 2.34 1.74
CA LEU A 87 -10.60 1.05 1.33
C LEU A 87 -10.71 0.02 2.45
N ALA A 88 -10.99 -1.24 2.13
CA ALA A 88 -10.86 -2.34 3.08
C ALA A 88 -9.62 -3.19 2.75
N LEU A 89 -8.75 -3.38 3.73
CA LEU A 89 -7.50 -4.13 3.62
C LEU A 89 -7.54 -5.37 4.50
N GLY A 90 -7.28 -6.53 3.90
CA GLY A 90 -7.09 -7.77 4.65
C GLY A 90 -5.69 -7.81 5.25
N LEU A 91 -5.59 -7.87 6.58
CA LEU A 91 -4.32 -7.95 7.28
C LEU A 91 -3.66 -9.31 7.11
N HIS A 92 -2.33 -9.34 7.04
CA HIS A 92 -1.57 -10.56 7.25
C HIS A 92 -1.52 -10.84 8.77
N PRO A 93 -2.00 -12.01 9.25
CA PRO A 93 -2.18 -12.23 10.69
C PRO A 93 -0.90 -12.06 11.52
N ALA A 94 0.25 -12.53 11.03
CA ALA A 94 1.52 -12.39 11.74
C ALA A 94 2.09 -10.95 11.74
N MET A 95 1.57 -10.07 10.88
CA MET A 95 2.05 -8.68 10.74
C MET A 95 1.03 -7.66 11.25
N ALA A 96 -0.16 -8.08 11.66
CA ALA A 96 -1.30 -7.21 11.97
C ALA A 96 -0.96 -6.15 13.03
N ASP A 97 -0.38 -6.56 14.15
CA ASP A 97 0.03 -5.64 15.21
C ASP A 97 1.20 -4.75 14.78
N ARG A 98 2.14 -5.30 14.00
CA ARG A 98 3.28 -4.53 13.49
C ARG A 98 2.82 -3.43 12.54
N VAL A 99 1.91 -3.73 11.60
CA VAL A 99 1.28 -2.74 10.71
C VAL A 99 0.72 -1.59 11.53
N LEU A 100 -0.07 -1.88 12.57
CA LEU A 100 -0.64 -0.86 13.44
C LEU A 100 0.41 -0.08 14.22
N SER A 101 1.41 -0.76 14.79
CA SER A 101 2.50 -0.10 15.49
C SER A 101 3.32 0.82 14.58
N THR A 102 3.40 0.50 13.29
CA THR A 102 4.13 1.30 12.31
C THR A 102 3.34 2.55 11.96
N VAL A 103 2.06 2.39 11.59
CA VAL A 103 1.28 3.51 11.00
C VAL A 103 0.67 4.44 12.03
N LEU A 104 0.51 4.04 13.29
CA LEU A 104 -0.12 4.89 14.29
C LEU A 104 0.84 6.00 14.78
N PRO A 105 0.43 7.29 14.69
CA PRO A 105 1.33 8.41 14.92
C PRO A 105 1.78 8.52 16.38
N ARG A 106 3.09 8.65 16.57
CA ARG A 106 3.74 8.80 17.88
C ARG A 106 4.98 9.68 17.79
N ILE A 107 5.27 10.41 18.85
CA ILE A 107 6.62 10.96 19.03
C ILE A 107 7.48 9.84 19.60
N ASP A 108 8.64 9.65 19.00
CA ASP A 108 9.66 8.70 19.42
C ASP A 108 10.96 9.47 19.66
N GLU A 109 11.34 9.58 20.93
CA GLU A 109 12.53 10.31 21.37
C GLU A 109 13.83 9.67 20.86
N HIS A 110 13.87 8.34 20.73
CA HIS A 110 15.03 7.63 20.20
C HIS A 110 15.19 7.83 18.69
N TYR A 111 14.08 7.98 17.99
CA TYR A 111 14.06 8.38 16.58
C TYR A 111 14.33 9.89 16.39
N GLY A 112 14.09 10.69 17.43
CA GLY A 112 14.23 12.14 17.41
C GLY A 112 13.07 12.88 16.74
N GLY A 113 11.87 12.27 16.66
CA GLY A 113 10.76 12.91 15.95
C GLY A 113 9.46 12.10 15.86
N LEU A 114 8.63 12.51 14.91
CA LEU A 114 7.36 11.85 14.61
C LEU A 114 7.62 10.56 13.83
N ARG A 115 6.94 9.47 14.23
CA ARG A 115 6.77 8.25 13.45
C ARG A 115 5.30 7.97 13.18
N GLY A 116 5.01 7.25 12.11
CA GLY A 116 3.65 6.86 11.74
C GLY A 116 2.93 7.95 10.97
N VAL A 117 1.75 7.62 10.45
CA VAL A 117 1.00 8.49 9.53
C VAL A 117 0.42 9.69 10.30
N PRO A 118 0.81 10.93 9.96
CA PRO A 118 0.29 12.12 10.60
C PRO A 118 -1.24 12.22 10.47
N GLY A 119 -1.91 12.48 11.59
CA GLY A 119 -3.36 12.61 11.65
C GLY A 119 -4.13 11.30 11.58
N LEU A 120 -3.48 10.14 11.57
CA LEU A 120 -4.17 8.86 11.58
C LEU A 120 -4.73 8.55 12.97
N ARG A 121 -5.97 8.10 13.03
CA ARG A 121 -6.64 7.63 14.26
C ARG A 121 -7.20 6.24 14.02
N ILE A 122 -7.33 5.47 15.09
CA ILE A 122 -7.90 4.12 15.04
C ILE A 122 -9.18 4.09 15.87
N VAL A 123 -10.24 3.52 15.29
CA VAL A 123 -11.54 3.36 15.94
C VAL A 123 -12.03 1.92 15.78
N PRO A 124 -12.64 1.32 16.82
CA PRO A 124 -13.29 0.03 16.70
C PRO A 124 -14.58 0.16 15.88
N THR A 125 -14.82 -0.77 14.96
CA THR A 125 -16.02 -0.85 14.11
C THR A 125 -16.62 -2.26 14.16
N GLY A 126 -17.31 -2.54 15.28
CA GLY A 126 -17.82 -3.88 15.59
C GLY A 126 -16.65 -4.83 15.86
N PRO A 127 -16.53 -5.97 15.14
CA PRO A 127 -15.41 -6.89 15.29
C PRO A 127 -14.12 -6.41 14.58
N ASN A 128 -14.20 -5.34 13.79
CA ASN A 128 -13.09 -4.84 12.99
C ASN A 128 -12.56 -3.50 13.55
N TRP A 129 -11.52 -3.00 12.90
CA TRP A 129 -10.90 -1.73 13.21
C TRP A 129 -10.86 -0.85 11.97
N THR A 130 -11.02 0.45 12.14
CA THR A 130 -10.92 1.41 11.04
C THR A 130 -9.86 2.44 11.38
N LEU A 131 -8.96 2.67 10.43
CA LEU A 131 -8.01 3.77 10.43
C LEU A 131 -8.67 4.95 9.72
N THR A 132 -8.78 6.08 10.39
CA THR A 132 -9.41 7.30 9.86
C THR A 132 -8.42 8.45 9.88
N ARG A 133 -8.41 9.26 8.82
CA ARG A 133 -7.66 10.51 8.84
C ARG A 133 -8.43 11.57 9.63
N LEU A 134 -7.73 12.33 10.47
CA LEU A 134 -8.27 13.53 11.09
C LEU A 134 -8.65 14.53 10.00
N TRP A 135 -9.94 14.87 9.99
CA TRP A 135 -10.61 15.71 9.02
C TRP A 135 -10.71 15.08 7.62
N GLY A 136 -11.95 14.93 7.14
CA GLY A 136 -12.28 14.27 5.88
C GLY A 136 -12.97 12.91 6.06
N ARG A 137 -13.23 12.24 4.95
CA ARG A 137 -13.93 10.95 4.89
C ARG A 137 -13.00 9.77 4.58
N ALA A 138 -11.70 10.03 4.46
CA ALA A 138 -10.71 9.02 4.12
C ALA A 138 -10.57 8.00 5.25
N ALA A 139 -10.71 6.72 4.89
CA ALA A 139 -10.71 5.62 5.84
C ALA A 139 -10.10 4.35 5.24
N VAL A 140 -9.50 3.54 6.11
CA VAL A 140 -9.06 2.18 5.82
C VAL A 140 -9.67 1.23 6.84
N HIS A 141 -10.53 0.32 6.39
CA HIS A 141 -11.12 -0.74 7.20
C HIS A 141 -10.18 -1.93 7.23
N LEU A 142 -9.77 -2.34 8.42
CA LEU A 142 -8.87 -3.46 8.64
C LEU A 142 -9.69 -4.73 8.84
N LEU A 143 -9.45 -5.72 8.00
CA LEU A 143 -10.08 -7.03 8.06
C LEU A 143 -9.06 -8.05 8.52
N HIS A 144 -9.22 -8.56 9.74
CA HIS A 144 -8.38 -9.63 10.26
C HIS A 144 -9.06 -10.99 10.02
N PRO A 145 -8.32 -12.06 9.66
CA PRO A 145 -8.93 -13.38 9.45
C PRO A 145 -9.50 -14.01 10.73
N ASP A 146 -8.94 -13.67 11.89
CA ASP A 146 -9.51 -14.01 13.19
C ASP A 146 -10.52 -12.92 13.63
N PRO A 147 -11.81 -13.26 13.81
CA PRO A 147 -12.87 -12.31 14.21
C PRO A 147 -12.72 -11.80 15.66
N ASP A 148 -11.99 -12.53 16.50
CA ASP A 148 -11.77 -12.17 17.90
C ASP A 148 -10.47 -11.39 18.10
N TRP A 149 -9.70 -11.17 17.02
CA TRP A 149 -8.47 -10.41 17.09
C TRP A 149 -8.69 -9.02 17.70
N ARG A 150 -7.83 -8.71 18.67
CA ARG A 150 -7.69 -7.38 19.25
C ARG A 150 -6.26 -6.94 19.06
N PRO A 151 -6.02 -5.77 18.46
CA PRO A 151 -4.68 -5.33 18.16
C PRO A 151 -3.91 -5.08 19.45
N VAL A 152 -2.68 -5.57 19.48
CA VAL A 152 -1.70 -5.17 20.49
C VAL A 152 -1.15 -3.82 20.04
N LEU A 153 -1.79 -2.75 20.49
CA LEU A 153 -1.39 -1.39 20.16
C LEU A 153 -0.13 -1.02 20.95
N PRO A 154 0.76 -0.18 20.39
CA PRO A 154 1.90 0.33 21.14
C PRO A 154 1.41 0.88 22.47
N GLU A 155 2.02 0.49 23.59
CA GLU A 155 1.74 1.03 24.91
C GLU A 155 2.57 2.29 25.18
N HIS A 156 2.26 2.99 26.26
CA HIS A 156 3.06 4.13 26.69
C HIS A 156 4.35 3.57 27.26
N GLY A 157 5.51 4.10 26.87
CA GLY A 157 6.82 3.61 27.31
C GLY A 157 7.87 4.71 27.26
N ASP A 158 9.07 4.40 27.75
CA ASP A 158 10.19 5.34 27.86
C ASP A 158 10.53 5.97 26.50
N GLY A 159 10.15 7.24 26.33
CA GLY A 159 10.37 8.03 25.13
C GLY A 159 9.32 7.90 24.00
N LEU A 160 8.16 7.27 24.25
CA LEU A 160 7.07 7.17 23.27
C LEU A 160 5.81 7.93 23.68
N THR A 161 5.44 8.96 22.91
CA THR A 161 4.18 9.70 23.09
C THR A 161 3.16 9.35 22.01
N GLN A 162 2.07 8.68 22.38
CA GLN A 162 0.99 8.26 21.48
C GLN A 162 0.05 9.40 21.08
N LEU A 163 0.26 9.98 19.91
CA LEU A 163 -0.57 11.07 19.41
C LEU A 163 -1.96 10.58 18.99
N TRP A 164 -2.04 9.39 18.40
CA TRP A 164 -3.31 8.78 17.99
C TRP A 164 -4.30 8.58 19.15
N ARG A 165 -3.81 8.41 20.38
CA ARG A 165 -4.61 8.20 21.59
C ARG A 165 -4.84 9.47 22.40
N ARG A 166 -3.81 10.33 22.52
CA ARG A 166 -3.86 11.57 23.31
C ARG A 166 -4.62 12.69 22.59
N ASP A 167 -4.33 12.88 21.31
CA ASP A 167 -4.92 13.94 20.48
C ASP A 167 -5.99 13.35 19.54
N ARG A 168 -7.00 12.68 20.11
CA ARG A 168 -8.00 11.91 19.35
C ARG A 168 -8.78 12.73 18.32
N HIS A 169 -8.92 14.03 18.55
CA HIS A 169 -9.80 14.91 17.77
C HIS A 169 -9.07 16.11 17.13
N ARG A 170 -7.74 16.18 17.27
CA ARG A 170 -6.94 17.29 16.75
C ARG A 170 -5.56 16.82 16.33
N LEU A 171 -4.92 17.54 15.42
CA LEU A 171 -3.51 17.31 15.10
C LEU A 171 -2.62 17.84 16.21
N HIS A 172 -1.59 17.08 16.55
CA HIS A 172 -0.45 17.59 17.28
C HIS A 172 0.38 18.53 16.38
N PRO A 173 1.08 19.56 16.92
CA PRO A 173 1.92 20.45 16.11
C PRO A 173 2.95 19.73 15.23
N ALA A 174 3.54 18.64 15.72
CA ALA A 174 4.46 17.80 14.94
C ALA A 174 3.77 17.12 13.74
N GLU A 175 2.55 16.60 13.92
CA GLU A 175 1.76 16.04 12.80
C GLU A 175 1.43 17.12 11.76
N ALA A 176 1.08 18.33 12.21
CA ALA A 176 0.79 19.46 11.33
C ALA A 176 2.04 19.99 10.61
N ALA A 177 3.21 19.94 11.24
CA ALA A 177 4.49 20.30 10.60
C ALA A 177 4.84 19.31 9.49
N GLU A 178 4.74 18.01 9.74
CA GLU A 178 5.01 16.95 8.75
C GLU A 178 4.09 17.06 7.52
N LEU A 179 2.78 17.28 7.75
CA LEU A 179 1.82 17.46 6.65
C LEU A 179 2.10 18.70 5.81
N ARG A 180 2.60 19.79 6.42
CA ARG A 180 2.99 21.02 5.68
C ARG A 180 4.28 20.82 4.91
N GLY A 181 5.31 20.23 5.55
CA GLY A 181 6.60 19.96 4.92
C GLY A 181 6.49 19.10 3.67
N ARG A 182 5.49 18.21 3.61
CA ARG A 182 5.18 17.46 2.39
C ARG A 182 4.63 18.32 1.25
N GLY A 183 3.80 19.32 1.55
CA GLY A 183 3.29 20.27 0.57
C GLY A 183 4.33 21.29 0.12
N ASP A 184 5.29 21.60 1.00
CA ASP A 184 6.36 22.58 0.78
C ASP A 184 7.66 21.95 0.26
N ALA A 185 7.72 20.63 0.09
CA ALA A 185 8.89 19.96 -0.48
C ALA A 185 9.18 20.52 -1.88
N GLU A 186 10.45 20.84 -2.17
CA GLU A 186 10.93 21.54 -3.39
C GLU A 186 10.65 20.83 -4.74
N GLY A 187 9.80 19.80 -4.75
CA GLY A 187 9.37 19.08 -5.95
C GLY A 187 8.22 19.75 -6.69
N ASP A 188 8.06 19.39 -7.97
CA ASP A 188 6.89 19.78 -8.75
C ASP A 188 5.60 19.22 -8.10
N PRO A 189 4.56 20.04 -7.84
CA PRO A 189 3.31 19.57 -7.22
C PRO A 189 2.63 18.44 -8.00
N GLY A 190 2.83 18.38 -9.32
CA GLY A 190 2.34 17.29 -10.14
C GLY A 190 3.07 15.97 -9.90
N SER A 191 4.35 16.00 -9.51
CA SER A 191 5.11 14.81 -9.08
C SER A 191 4.60 14.27 -7.74
N VAL A 192 4.28 15.13 -6.77
CA VAL A 192 3.67 14.72 -5.49
C VAL A 192 2.32 14.04 -5.73
N THR A 193 1.50 14.64 -6.62
CA THR A 193 0.23 14.06 -7.03
C THR A 193 0.43 12.69 -7.69
N ALA A 194 1.44 12.57 -8.57
CA ALA A 194 1.77 11.31 -9.22
C ALA A 194 2.22 10.23 -8.21
N GLN A 195 2.99 10.60 -7.20
CA GLN A 195 3.39 9.70 -6.12
C GLN A 195 2.17 9.18 -5.36
N ASP A 196 1.20 10.05 -5.05
CA ASP A 196 -0.03 9.64 -4.38
C ASP A 196 -0.83 8.61 -5.17
N TRP A 197 -0.94 8.82 -6.48
CA TRP A 197 -1.58 7.85 -7.37
C TRP A 197 -0.82 6.53 -7.41
N LEU A 198 0.51 6.58 -7.53
CA LEU A 198 1.34 5.39 -7.68
C LEU A 198 1.31 4.55 -6.40
N ASN A 199 1.50 5.19 -5.24
CA ASN A 199 1.45 4.54 -3.93
C ASN A 199 0.06 3.99 -3.61
N SER A 200 -1.01 4.79 -3.79
CA SER A 200 -2.39 4.31 -3.59
C SER A 200 -2.69 3.07 -4.42
N ARG A 201 -2.28 3.07 -5.69
CA ARG A 201 -2.43 1.91 -6.56
C ARG A 201 -1.57 0.73 -6.10
N LEU A 202 -0.34 0.97 -5.66
CA LEU A 202 0.53 -0.09 -5.15
C LEU A 202 -0.11 -0.80 -3.94
N LEU A 203 -0.64 -0.04 -2.98
CA LEU A 203 -1.33 -0.57 -1.78
C LEU A 203 -2.52 -1.47 -2.14
N ARG A 204 -3.22 -1.16 -3.23
CA ARG A 204 -4.37 -1.91 -3.73
C ARG A 204 -4.02 -3.20 -4.47
N ARG A 205 -2.73 -3.56 -4.58
CA ARG A 205 -2.24 -4.74 -5.31
C ARG A 205 -1.47 -5.74 -4.42
N PRO A 206 -1.96 -6.06 -3.21
CA PRO A 206 -1.20 -6.85 -2.24
C PRO A 206 -0.84 -8.27 -2.74
N ARG A 207 -1.64 -8.88 -3.62
CA ARG A 207 -1.33 -10.23 -4.13
C ARG A 207 -0.22 -10.24 -5.16
N LEU A 208 -0.10 -9.21 -6.00
CA LEU A 208 1.06 -9.11 -6.91
C LEU A 208 2.32 -8.86 -6.13
N LEU A 209 2.26 -7.98 -5.12
CA LEU A 209 3.40 -7.69 -4.26
C LEU A 209 3.81 -8.90 -3.42
N GLY A 210 2.83 -9.63 -2.86
CA GLY A 210 3.07 -10.86 -2.12
C GLY A 210 3.73 -11.97 -2.95
N ALA A 211 3.61 -11.93 -4.28
CA ALA A 211 4.31 -12.87 -5.16
C ALA A 211 5.84 -12.73 -5.07
N ALA A 212 6.36 -11.53 -4.75
CA ALA A 212 7.79 -11.29 -4.54
C ALA A 212 8.32 -12.01 -3.28
N GLY A 213 7.48 -12.15 -2.25
CA GLY A 213 7.81 -12.83 -1.00
C GLY A 213 7.45 -14.32 -0.94
N ALA A 214 6.82 -14.89 -1.98
CA ALA A 214 6.14 -16.18 -1.85
C ALA A 214 7.04 -17.40 -1.60
N ALA A 215 8.31 -17.38 -2.01
CA ALA A 215 9.18 -18.57 -1.93
C ALA A 215 9.64 -18.86 -0.49
N HIS A 216 10.27 -17.87 0.15
CA HIS A 216 10.81 -18.01 1.51
C HIS A 216 10.72 -16.68 2.28
N GLY A 217 9.79 -15.80 1.87
CA GLY A 217 9.45 -14.57 2.60
C GLY A 217 10.53 -13.50 2.62
N SER A 218 11.55 -13.55 1.76
CA SER A 218 12.58 -12.51 1.69
C SER A 218 12.21 -11.48 0.62
N ALA A 219 11.44 -10.47 1.04
CA ALA A 219 11.06 -9.35 0.19
C ALA A 219 11.01 -8.06 1.01
N ASN A 220 11.80 -7.09 0.59
CA ASN A 220 11.89 -5.78 1.21
C ASN A 220 11.11 -4.75 0.41
N VAL A 221 10.53 -3.80 1.15
CA VAL A 221 10.10 -2.53 0.61
C VAL A 221 10.76 -1.42 1.42
N TYR A 222 11.07 -0.30 0.78
CA TYR A 222 11.58 0.91 1.43
C TYR A 222 11.36 2.10 0.49
N THR A 223 11.43 3.32 1.02
CA THR A 223 11.40 4.54 0.21
C THR A 223 12.81 5.05 -0.09
N HIS A 224 12.99 5.69 -1.25
CA HIS A 224 14.17 6.49 -1.58
C HIS A 224 13.77 7.97 -1.63
N GLY A 225 14.76 8.88 -1.59
CA GLY A 225 14.53 10.33 -1.54
C GLY A 225 13.45 10.79 -2.52
N GLY A 226 12.46 11.54 -2.02
CA GLY A 226 11.26 11.94 -2.78
C GLY A 226 10.03 11.07 -2.58
N GLY A 227 10.14 9.94 -1.86
CA GLY A 227 9.00 9.04 -1.56
C GLY A 227 8.78 7.94 -2.59
N ASP A 228 9.70 7.78 -3.54
CA ASP A 228 9.72 6.68 -4.51
C ASP A 228 9.89 5.34 -3.79
N VAL A 229 9.11 4.33 -4.21
CA VAL A 229 9.08 3.03 -3.55
C VAL A 229 10.01 2.06 -4.26
N VAL A 230 10.85 1.37 -3.49
CA VAL A 230 11.65 0.25 -3.98
C VAL A 230 11.10 -1.05 -3.43
N VAL A 231 10.82 -2.01 -4.31
CA VAL A 231 10.47 -3.39 -3.97
C VAL A 231 11.64 -4.28 -4.36
N GLU A 232 12.24 -4.94 -3.37
CA GLU A 232 13.41 -5.79 -3.54
C GLU A 232 13.15 -7.21 -3.05
N TRP A 233 13.51 -8.24 -3.82
CA TRP A 233 13.33 -9.64 -3.41
C TRP A 233 14.35 -10.53 -4.11
N CYS A 234 14.41 -11.82 -3.79
CA CYS A 234 15.41 -12.73 -4.38
C CYS A 234 14.83 -13.86 -5.25
N CYS A 235 13.70 -14.46 -4.86
CA CYS A 235 13.13 -15.65 -5.52
C CYS A 235 11.63 -15.50 -5.83
N ALA A 236 10.96 -16.59 -6.22
CA ALA A 236 9.53 -16.70 -6.52
C ALA A 236 9.06 -16.14 -7.88
N VAL A 237 9.38 -14.89 -8.21
CA VAL A 237 8.93 -14.26 -9.47
C VAL A 237 10.07 -13.52 -10.17
N GLU A 238 10.13 -13.65 -11.48
CA GLU A 238 11.04 -12.87 -12.31
C GLU A 238 10.65 -11.39 -12.29
N ARG A 239 11.66 -10.49 -12.25
CA ARG A 239 11.45 -9.03 -12.21
C ARG A 239 10.50 -8.57 -13.31
N ASP A 240 10.81 -8.94 -14.55
CA ASP A 240 10.05 -8.49 -15.72
C ASP A 240 8.63 -9.05 -15.72
N GLU A 241 8.41 -10.24 -15.13
CA GLU A 241 7.06 -10.79 -15.00
C GLU A 241 6.24 -10.03 -13.95
N LEU A 242 6.82 -9.68 -12.81
CA LEU A 242 6.15 -8.84 -11.83
C LEU A 242 5.85 -7.45 -12.41
N GLU A 243 6.81 -6.84 -13.09
CA GLU A 243 6.63 -5.54 -13.75
C GLU A 243 5.46 -5.57 -14.74
N ARG A 244 5.45 -6.57 -15.64
CA ARG A 244 4.35 -6.76 -16.61
C ARG A 244 3.01 -6.94 -15.92
N ARG A 245 2.93 -7.72 -14.83
CA ARG A 245 1.68 -7.91 -14.07
C ARG A 245 1.20 -6.62 -13.43
N LEU A 246 2.10 -5.85 -12.81
CA LEU A 246 1.77 -4.56 -12.20
C LEU A 246 1.27 -3.55 -13.26
N ARG A 247 1.97 -3.42 -14.39
CA ARG A 247 1.52 -2.56 -15.49
C ARG A 247 0.16 -2.99 -16.07
N ARG A 248 -0.03 -4.30 -16.35
CA ARG A 248 -1.30 -4.84 -16.84
C ARG A 248 -2.46 -4.65 -15.85
N SER A 249 -2.17 -4.53 -14.56
CA SER A 249 -3.18 -4.21 -13.55
C SER A 249 -3.53 -2.73 -13.47
N GLY A 250 -2.96 -1.87 -14.33
CA GLY A 250 -3.23 -0.43 -14.38
C GLY A 250 -2.38 0.41 -13.42
N LEU A 251 -1.29 -0.12 -12.84
CA LEU A 251 -0.47 0.63 -11.87
C LEU A 251 -0.01 1.99 -12.42
N ALA A 252 0.51 1.99 -13.65
CA ALA A 252 1.10 3.17 -14.32
C ALA A 252 0.14 3.87 -15.31
N GLN A 253 -1.16 3.58 -15.28
CA GLN A 253 -2.10 4.21 -16.21
C GLN A 253 -2.25 5.69 -15.87
N ARG A 254 -1.75 6.61 -16.71
CA ARG A 254 -1.78 8.05 -16.42
C ARG A 254 -3.22 8.53 -16.16
N PRO A 255 -3.52 9.08 -14.97
CA PRO A 255 -4.75 9.81 -14.72
C PRO A 255 -4.71 11.16 -15.44
N GLY A 256 -5.84 11.63 -16.00
CA GLY A 256 -5.91 12.90 -16.74
C GLY A 256 -5.55 14.16 -15.93
N ARG A 257 -5.40 14.05 -14.60
CA ARG A 257 -4.99 15.15 -13.71
C ARG A 257 -3.47 15.32 -13.59
N ILE A 258 -2.67 14.40 -14.14
CA ILE A 258 -1.20 14.50 -14.11
C ILE A 258 -0.73 15.17 -15.40
N ALA A 259 -0.07 16.33 -15.28
CA ALA A 259 0.38 17.14 -16.41
C ALA A 259 1.29 16.36 -17.38
N GLU A 260 0.99 16.34 -18.68
CA GLU A 260 1.71 15.55 -19.69
C GLU A 260 3.21 15.84 -19.80
N ARG A 261 3.63 17.07 -19.42
CA ARG A 261 5.05 17.44 -19.36
C ARG A 261 5.87 16.60 -18.37
N LEU A 262 5.22 15.97 -17.40
CA LEU A 262 5.89 15.15 -16.39
C LEU A 262 6.19 13.76 -16.93
N ARG A 263 7.43 13.32 -16.71
CA ARG A 263 8.04 12.12 -17.29
C ARG A 263 7.30 10.83 -16.92
N ASP A 264 7.09 9.99 -17.94
CA ASP A 264 6.55 8.60 -17.83
C ASP A 264 7.57 7.53 -18.24
N GLN A 265 8.78 7.95 -18.55
CA GLN A 265 9.83 7.04 -18.96
C GLN A 265 10.62 6.56 -17.73
N PRO A 266 10.99 5.28 -17.65
CA PRO A 266 11.92 4.78 -16.63
C PRO A 266 13.33 5.34 -16.86
N TRP A 267 14.11 5.55 -15.80
CA TRP A 267 15.55 5.80 -15.86
C TRP A 267 16.33 4.51 -16.12
N PHE A 268 15.89 3.39 -15.53
CA PHE A 268 16.55 2.09 -15.65
C PHE A 268 15.56 0.92 -15.72
N PRO A 269 15.99 -0.26 -16.21
CA PRO A 269 15.15 -1.45 -16.27
C PRO A 269 14.62 -1.86 -14.89
N GLY A 270 13.33 -2.16 -14.81
CA GLY A 270 12.65 -2.49 -13.55
C GLY A 270 11.92 -1.31 -12.90
N GLU A 271 11.95 -0.11 -13.48
CA GLU A 271 11.17 1.02 -12.98
C GLU A 271 9.80 1.17 -13.65
N ILE A 272 8.79 1.40 -12.83
CA ILE A 272 7.46 1.80 -13.25
C ILE A 272 7.30 3.29 -12.95
N ALA A 273 7.45 4.11 -13.99
CA ALA A 273 7.33 5.56 -13.93
C ALA A 273 5.90 6.04 -14.23
N MET A 274 5.47 7.10 -13.54
CA MET A 274 4.27 7.86 -13.86
C MET A 274 4.42 9.28 -13.30
N GLY A 275 4.37 10.28 -14.18
CA GLY A 275 4.27 11.69 -13.78
C GLY A 275 5.43 12.20 -12.92
N GLY A 276 6.64 11.67 -13.11
CA GLY A 276 7.81 12.01 -12.30
C GLY A 276 7.92 11.24 -10.97
N ALA A 277 7.01 10.31 -10.69
CA ALA A 277 7.08 9.36 -9.58
C ALA A 277 7.43 7.95 -10.08
N PHE A 278 8.08 7.14 -9.23
CA PHE A 278 8.61 5.83 -9.63
C PHE A 278 8.37 4.72 -8.59
N VAL A 279 8.12 3.50 -9.08
CA VAL A 279 8.32 2.26 -8.31
C VAL A 279 9.47 1.48 -8.93
N THR A 280 10.52 1.24 -8.17
CA THR A 280 11.65 0.41 -8.59
C THR A 280 11.44 -1.04 -8.17
N LEU A 281 11.59 -1.97 -9.11
CA LEU A 281 11.55 -3.41 -8.87
C LEU A 281 12.95 -4.00 -9.01
N ARG A 282 13.46 -4.60 -7.95
CA ARG A 282 14.81 -5.15 -7.90
C ARG A 282 14.83 -6.60 -7.45
N ARG A 283 15.19 -7.50 -8.36
CA ARG A 283 15.49 -8.88 -7.99
C ARG A 283 16.98 -9.01 -7.67
N ARG A 284 17.31 -9.52 -6.48
CA ARG A 284 18.66 -9.81 -6.00
C ARG A 284 19.01 -11.29 -6.18
N PRO A 285 20.29 -11.63 -6.23
CA PRO A 285 20.71 -13.02 -6.09
C PRO A 285 20.20 -13.60 -4.77
N CYS A 286 19.85 -14.88 -4.78
CA CYS A 286 19.47 -15.57 -3.56
C CYS A 286 20.72 -16.02 -2.81
N TYR A 287 20.83 -15.60 -1.56
CA TYR A 287 21.90 -16.01 -0.65
C TYR A 287 21.38 -16.88 0.50
N ALA A 288 20.15 -17.40 0.41
CA ALA A 288 19.58 -18.23 1.46
C ALA A 288 20.26 -19.61 1.49
N PRO A 289 21.00 -19.97 2.55
CA PRO A 289 21.48 -21.33 2.74
C PRO A 289 20.29 -22.20 3.15
N GLY A 290 19.90 -23.17 2.32
CA GLY A 290 19.11 -24.34 2.75
C GLY A 290 17.69 -24.12 3.29
N ALA A 291 16.95 -23.09 2.86
CA ALA A 291 15.53 -23.00 3.25
C ALA A 291 14.68 -24.03 2.45
N PRO A 292 13.99 -24.99 3.10
CA PRO A 292 13.04 -25.84 2.38
C PRO A 292 11.94 -24.95 1.81
N ALA A 293 11.73 -25.04 0.50
CA ALA A 293 10.66 -24.32 -0.19
C ALA A 293 9.35 -24.52 0.57
N ARG A 294 8.71 -23.43 1.01
CA ARG A 294 7.38 -23.50 1.63
C ARG A 294 6.42 -24.09 0.60
N ARG A 295 6.05 -25.37 0.76
CA ARG A 295 4.94 -25.97 0.03
C ARG A 295 3.66 -25.26 0.48
N THR A 296 3.00 -24.60 -0.45
CA THR A 296 1.68 -24.02 -0.25
C THR A 296 0.66 -25.16 -0.05
N PRO A 297 -0.28 -25.08 0.92
CA PRO A 297 -1.45 -25.95 0.94
C PRO A 297 -2.39 -25.67 -0.24
#